data_AF-A0A1Z9RXE3-F1
#
_entry.id   AF-A0A1Z9RXE3-F1
#
_cell.length_a   1.000
_cell.length_b   1.000
_cell.length_c   1.000
_cell.angle_alpha   90.00
_cell.angle_beta   90.00
_cell.angle_gamma   90.00
#
_symmetry.space_group_name_H-M   'P 1'
#
loop_
_entity.id
_entity.type
_entity.pdbx_description
1 polymer ?
#
loop_
_entity_poly.entity_id
_entity_poly.type
_entity_poly.pdbx_seq_one_letter_code
_entity_poly.pdbx_strand_id
1 'polypeptide(L)' 'MSKFNPKFINEWLEIKREGGYKLLFKKKGWYVILFIITYYLIRDSLLYILIPYLIYKGYFS' A
#
# COMPACT_ATOMS: atom_id res chain seq x y z
N MET A 1 -16.67 -3.33 -5.24
CA MET A 1 -15.48 -2.90 -4.47
C MET A 1 -15.91 -1.91 -3.39
N SER A 2 -15.14 -1.81 -2.30
CA SER A 2 -15.43 -0.89 -1.19
C SER A 2 -15.49 0.56 -1.67
N LYS A 3 -16.48 1.33 -1.21
CA LYS A 3 -16.62 2.78 -1.46
C LYS A 3 -15.44 3.61 -0.94
N PHE A 4 -14.64 3.04 -0.04
CA PHE A 4 -13.51 3.72 0.61
C PHE A 4 -12.19 3.61 -0.17
N ASN A 5 -12.13 2.77 -1.20
CA ASN A 5 -10.94 2.65 -2.01
C ASN A 5 -10.93 3.73 -3.10
N PRO A 6 -9.79 4.43 -3.30
CA PRO A 6 -9.67 5.39 -4.39
C PRO A 6 -9.79 4.69 -5.75
N LYS A 7 -10.27 5.42 -6.76
CA LYS A 7 -10.61 4.87 -8.09
C LYS A 7 -9.48 4.05 -8.72
N PHE A 8 -8.22 4.48 -8.55
CA PHE A 8 -7.07 3.77 -9.09
C PHE A 8 -6.84 2.40 -8.43
N ILE A 9 -7.08 2.26 -7.11
CA ILE A 9 -6.95 0.95 -6.43
C ILE A 9 -8.01 -0.01 -6.97
N ASN A 10 -9.23 0.48 -7.18
CA ASN A 10 -10.32 -0.33 -7.71
C ASN A 10 -9.99 -0.84 -9.12
N GLU A 11 -9.49 0.03 -10.00
CA GLU A 11 -9.03 -0.36 -11.32
C GLU A 11 -7.95 -1.47 -11.25
N TRP A 12 -6.97 -1.34 -10.36
CA TRP A 12 -5.91 -2.34 -10.20
C TRP A 12 -6.46 -3.68 -9.68
N LEU A 13 -7.41 -3.63 -8.75
CA LEU A 13 -8.08 -4.82 -8.24
C LEU A 13 -8.93 -5.50 -9.32
N GLU A 14 -9.53 -4.74 -10.24
CA GLU A 14 -10.31 -5.28 -11.36
C GLU A 14 -9.40 -6.01 -12.34
N ILE A 15 -8.30 -5.36 -12.75
CA ILE A 15 -7.28 -5.98 -13.61
C ILE A 15 -6.72 -7.26 -12.98
N LYS A 16 -6.47 -7.24 -11.66
CA LYS A 16 -6.03 -8.42 -10.92
C LYS A 16 -7.10 -9.51 -10.91
N ARG A 17 -8.38 -9.16 -10.77
CA ARG A 17 -9.49 -10.12 -10.77
C ARG A 17 -9.69 -10.77 -12.14
N GLU A 18 -9.46 -10.02 -13.22
CA GLU A 18 -9.61 -10.49 -14.61
C GLU A 18 -8.49 -11.44 -15.05
N GLY A 19 -7.24 -11.15 -14.72
CA GLY A 19 -6.09 -11.90 -15.25
C GLY A 19 -4.95 -12.13 -14.26
N GLY A 20 -5.24 -12.00 -12.96
CA GLY A 20 -4.29 -12.19 -11.89
C GLY A 20 -3.18 -11.14 -11.85
N TYR A 21 -2.13 -11.46 -11.07
CA TYR A 21 -0.96 -10.61 -10.94
C TYR A 21 -0.22 -10.44 -12.28
N LYS A 22 -0.19 -11.48 -13.13
CA LYS A 22 0.48 -11.41 -14.44
C LYS A 22 -0.12 -10.32 -15.33
N LEU A 23 -1.45 -10.20 -15.38
CA LEU A 23 -2.11 -9.15 -16.17
C LEU A 23 -1.91 -7.77 -15.53
N LEU A 24 -1.94 -7.68 -14.20
CA LEU A 24 -1.68 -6.43 -13.48
C LEU A 24 -0.26 -5.90 -13.79
N PHE A 25 0.76 -6.75 -13.69
CA PHE A 25 2.13 -6.38 -14.07
C PHE A 25 2.26 -6.05 -15.55
N LYS A 26 1.51 -6.71 -16.45
CA LYS A 26 1.51 -6.37 -17.88
C LYS A 26 0.90 -4.99 -18.16
N LYS A 27 -0.21 -4.64 -17.49
CA LYS A 27 -0.92 -3.37 -17.73
C LYS A 27 -0.31 -2.18 -16.96
N LYS A 28 0.15 -2.39 -15.72
CA LYS A 28 0.68 -1.34 -14.85
C LYS A 28 2.22 -1.32 -14.77
N GLY A 29 2.88 -2.41 -15.15
CA GLY A 29 4.34 -2.45 -15.29
C GLY A 29 5.09 -2.11 -14.01
N TRP A 30 6.14 -1.29 -14.17
CA TRP A 30 7.03 -0.85 -13.09
C TRP A 30 6.33 -0.02 -12.01
N TYR A 31 5.15 0.57 -12.29
CA TYR A 31 4.37 1.28 -11.28
C TYR A 31 3.93 0.36 -10.13
N VAL A 32 3.74 -0.94 -10.39
CA VAL A 32 3.44 -1.91 -9.32
C VAL A 32 4.59 -2.01 -8.35
N ILE A 33 5.83 -2.03 -8.87
CA ILE A 33 7.05 -2.10 -8.06
C ILE A 33 7.22 -0.82 -7.26
N LEU A 34 7.05 0.35 -7.89
CA LEU A 34 7.07 1.63 -7.18
C LEU A 34 6.04 1.68 -6.05
N PHE A 35 4.82 1.22 -6.30
CA PHE A 35 3.77 1.23 -5.29
C PHE A 35 4.14 0.36 -4.09
N ILE A 36 4.70 -0.83 -4.35
CA ILE A 36 5.21 -1.71 -3.29
C ILE A 36 6.33 -1.01 -2.52
N ILE A 37 7.36 -0.48 -3.19
CA ILE A 37 8.48 0.20 -2.54
C ILE A 37 7.99 1.36 -1.68
N THR A 38 7.13 2.22 -2.22
CA THR A 38 6.56 3.36 -1.49
C THR A 38 5.73 2.91 -0.30
N TYR A 39 4.91 1.85 -0.44
CA TYR A 39 4.15 1.29 0.67
C TYR A 39 5.06 0.83 1.82
N TYR A 40 6.13 0.09 1.50
CA TYR A 40 7.10 -0.36 2.50
C TYR A 40 7.89 0.81 3.10
N LEU A 41 8.32 1.78 2.29
CA LEU A 41 9.01 2.98 2.79
C LEU A 41 8.14 3.74 3.79
N ILE A 42 6.88 4.01 3.44
CA ILE A 42 5.96 4.72 4.33
C ILE A 42 5.69 3.90 5.58
N ARG A 43 5.39 2.60 5.43
CA ARG A 43 5.07 1.71 6.54
C ARG A 43 6.23 1.64 7.53
N ASP A 44 7.43 1.35 7.06
CA ASP A 44 8.61 1.22 7.91
C ASP A 44 8.97 2.57 8.52
N SER A 45 9.02 3.64 7.73
CA SER A 45 9.30 4.98 8.27
C SER A 45 8.28 5.42 9.31
N LEU A 46 6.98 5.22 9.03
CA LEU A 46 5.92 5.55 9.99
C LEU A 46 6.00 4.67 11.23
N LEU A 47 6.24 3.37 11.13
CA LEU A 47 6.36 2.50 12.31
C LEU A 47 7.49 2.96 13.23
N TYR A 48 8.66 3.24 12.67
CA TYR A 48 9.82 3.66 13.46
C TYR A 48 9.73 5.09 13.99
N ILE A 49 8.86 5.93 13.44
CA ILE A 49 8.58 7.27 13.99
C ILE A 49 7.44 7.19 15.01
N LEU A 50 6.36 6.50 14.66
CA LEU A 50 5.13 6.45 15.42
C LEU A 50 5.30 5.65 16.71
N ILE A 51 5.97 4.49 16.68
CA ILE A 51 6.16 3.66 17.89
C ILE A 51 6.94 4.44 18.96
N PRO A 52 8.14 4.98 18.72
CA PRO A 52 8.86 5.77 19.72
C PRO A 52 8.10 7.01 20.18
N TYR A 53 7.38 7.68 19.27
CA TYR A 53 6.55 8.82 19.61
C TYR A 53 5.42 8.43 20.59
N LEU A 54 4.75 7.31 20.36
CA LEU A 54 3.68 6.82 21.23
C LEU A 54 4.22 6.35 22.59
N ILE A 55 5.41 5.74 22.62
CA ILE A 55 6.13 5.40 23.86
C ILE A 55 6.46 6.68 24.65
N TYR A 56 7.05 7.69 23.99
CA TYR A 56 7.36 8.97 24.62
C TYR A 56 6.12 9.67 25.19
N LYS A 57 4.98 9.54 24.50
CA LYS A 57 3.68 10.07 24.96
C LYS A 57 3.01 9.23 26.06
N GLY A 58 3.56 8.08 26.43
CA GLY A 58 3.03 7.23 27.49
C GLY A 58 1.80 6.40 27.11
N TYR A 59 1.51 6.21 25.82
CA TYR A 59 0.42 5.34 25.37
C TYR A 59 0.74 3.84 25.57
N PHE A 60 2.02 3.50 25.62
CA PHE A 60 2.51 2.18 26.02
C PHE A 60 3.14 2.35 27.40
N SER A 61 2.35 2.14 28.45
CA SER A 61 2.82 2.06 29.84
C SER A 61 3.24 0.65 30.20
#